data_AF-A0A3N5PKQ2-F1
#
_entry.id   AF-A0A3N5PKQ2-F1
#
_cell.length_a   1.000
_cell.length_b   1.000
_cell.length_c   1.000
_cell.angle_alpha   90.00
_cell.angle_beta   90.00
_cell.angle_gamma   90.00
#
_symmetry.space_group_name_H-M   'P 1'
#
loop_
_entity.id
_entity.type
_entity.pdbx_description
1 polymer ?
#
loop_
_entity_poly.entity_id
_entity_poly.type
_entity_poly.pdbx_seq_one_letter_code
_entity_poly.pdbx_strand_id
1 'polypeptide(L)'
;MAEYQDCFDIPNALLPWLQNEVARMQMWGEITRNQARTLLAELTPLLPCHIKVGIRSPKSIIYVQAGERRFRIGQRAQVIDRAWRIGKPRARHTEGREWF
;
A
#
# COMPACT_ATOMS: atom_id res chain seq x y z
N MET A 1 -0.25 -8.43 16.55
CA MET A 1 0.43 -7.43 15.69
C MET A 1 -0.07 -7.68 14.28
N ALA A 2 -0.66 -6.71 13.59
CA ALA A 2 -1.13 -6.95 12.23
C ALA A 2 0.08 -6.93 11.29
N GLU A 3 0.48 -8.10 10.82
CA GLU A 3 1.53 -8.26 9.83
C GLU A 3 1.14 -7.50 8.57
N TYR A 4 2.10 -6.75 8.03
CA TYR A 4 1.91 -5.95 6.84
C TYR A 4 1.87 -6.91 5.65
N GLN A 5 0.71 -7.07 5.01
CA GLN A 5 0.61 -7.95 3.86
C GLN A 5 0.99 -7.16 2.61
N ASP A 6 2.17 -7.48 2.07
CA ASP A 6 2.59 -6.96 0.76
C ASP A 6 1.69 -7.62 -0.28
N CYS A 7 0.85 -6.82 -0.94
CA CYS A 7 -0.12 -7.35 -1.90
C CYS A 7 0.51 -7.53 -3.27
N PHE A 8 1.39 -6.59 -3.68
CA PHE A 8 2.22 -6.72 -4.87
C PHE A 8 3.32 -5.66 -4.96
N ASP A 9 4.39 -6.01 -5.67
CA ASP A 9 5.54 -5.16 -5.99
C ASP A 9 5.92 -5.37 -7.47
N ILE A 10 5.69 -4.37 -8.33
CA ILE A 10 5.93 -4.50 -9.79
C ILE A 10 6.87 -3.43 -10.30
N PRO A 11 8.04 -3.81 -10.81
CA PRO A 11 8.85 -2.92 -11.59
C PRO A 11 8.14 -2.62 -12.92
N ASN A 12 7.96 -1.33 -13.24
CA ASN A 12 7.39 -0.88 -14.52
C ASN A 12 5.95 -1.37 -14.80
N ALA A 13 5.04 -1.09 -13.86
CA ALA A 13 3.63 -1.43 -14.01
C ALA A 13 3.00 -0.73 -15.24
N LEU A 14 2.16 -1.47 -15.96
CA LEU A 14 1.35 -0.98 -17.08
C LEU A 14 -0.13 -1.03 -16.71
N LEU A 15 -0.94 -0.23 -17.40
CA LEU A 15 -2.38 -0.09 -17.12
C LEU A 15 -3.15 -1.42 -17.10
N PRO A 16 -3.04 -2.33 -18.08
CA PRO A 16 -3.77 -3.59 -18.05
C PRO A 16 -3.39 -4.47 -16.86
N TRP A 17 -2.11 -4.43 -16.47
CA TRP A 17 -1.61 -5.20 -15.34
C TRP A 17 -2.16 -4.63 -14.02
N LEU A 18 -2.11 -3.30 -13.86
CA LEU A 18 -2.66 -2.62 -12.70
C LEU A 18 -4.17 -2.90 -12.55
N GLN A 19 -4.92 -2.85 -13.65
CA GLN A 19 -6.36 -3.15 -13.63
C GLN A 19 -6.64 -4.58 -13.17
N ASN A 20 -5.83 -5.55 -13.64
CA ASN A 20 -5.98 -6.95 -13.26
C ASN A 20 -5.73 -7.17 -11.76
N GLU A 21 -4.66 -6.59 -11.21
CA GLU A 21 -4.40 -6.73 -9.77
C GLU A 21 -5.44 -6.02 -8.91
N VAL A 22 -5.87 -4.82 -9.30
CA VAL A 22 -6.93 -4.12 -8.55
C VAL A 22 -8.23 -4.93 -8.57
N ALA A 23 -8.56 -5.56 -9.71
CA ALA A 23 -9.70 -6.47 -9.82
C ALA A 23 -9.52 -7.72 -8.93
N ARG A 24 -8.32 -8.31 -8.90
CA ARG A 24 -7.97 -9.42 -8.00
C ARG A 24 -8.22 -9.00 -6.55
N MET A 25 -7.59 -7.92 -6.08
CA MET A 25 -7.74 -7.45 -4.70
C MET A 25 -9.21 -7.20 -4.30
N GLN A 26 -10.03 -6.72 -5.25
CA GLN A 26 -11.45 -6.54 -5.03
C GLN A 26 -12.20 -7.88 -4.92
N MET A 27 -11.90 -8.85 -5.78
CA MET A 27 -12.49 -10.20 -5.77
C MET A 27 -12.15 -10.96 -4.48
N TRP A 28 -10.91 -10.84 -3.99
CA TRP A 28 -10.45 -11.46 -2.74
C TRP A 28 -10.93 -10.71 -1.49
N GLY A 29 -11.65 -9.60 -1.65
CA GLY A 29 -12.20 -8.82 -0.54
C GLY A 29 -11.15 -8.03 0.26
N GLU A 30 -9.95 -7.85 -0.30
CA GLU A 30 -8.85 -7.09 0.30
C GLU A 30 -9.15 -5.59 0.30
N ILE A 31 -9.84 -5.10 -0.73
CA ILE A 31 -10.21 -3.69 -0.91
C ILE A 31 -11.68 -3.53 -1.28
N THR A 32 -12.25 -2.37 -0.97
CA THR A 32 -13.61 -2.00 -1.39
C THR A 32 -13.63 -1.49 -2.84
N ARG A 33 -14.80 -1.52 -3.48
CA ARG A 33 -15.00 -0.97 -4.83
C ARG A 33 -14.58 0.51 -4.94
N ASN A 34 -14.86 1.30 -3.90
CA ASN A 34 -14.48 2.72 -3.89
C ASN A 34 -12.96 2.89 -3.76
N GLN A 35 -12.32 2.09 -2.92
CA GLN A 35 -10.86 2.08 -2.80
C GLN A 35 -10.19 1.65 -4.11
N ALA A 36 -10.72 0.63 -4.79
CA ALA A 36 -10.26 0.20 -6.11
C ALA A 36 -10.34 1.33 -7.15
N ARG A 37 -11.47 2.05 -7.20
CA ARG A 37 -11.66 3.19 -8.12
C ARG A 37 -10.67 4.32 -7.83
N THR A 38 -10.48 4.67 -6.57
CA THR A 38 -9.49 5.69 -6.17
C THR A 38 -8.07 5.24 -6.49
N LEU A 39 -7.73 3.98 -6.23
CA LEU A 39 -6.40 3.42 -6.51
C LEU A 39 -6.07 3.51 -8.01
N LEU A 40 -7.01 3.13 -8.88
CA LEU A 40 -6.85 3.28 -10.33
C LEU A 40 -6.73 4.73 -10.76
N ALA A 41 -7.57 5.62 -10.23
CA ALA A 41 -7.55 7.05 -10.59
C ALA A 41 -6.20 7.70 -10.24
N GLU A 42 -5.61 7.36 -9.09
CA GLU A 42 -4.34 7.92 -8.65
C GLU A 42 -3.13 7.30 -9.37
N LEU A 43 -3.19 6.02 -9.72
CA LEU A 43 -2.06 5.30 -10.31
C LEU A 43 -1.99 5.40 -11.83
N THR A 44 -3.13 5.41 -12.52
CA THR A 44 -3.19 5.51 -13.99
C THR A 44 -2.34 6.63 -14.58
N PRO A 45 -2.38 7.88 -14.08
CA PRO A 45 -1.56 8.97 -14.64
C PRO A 45 -0.06 8.85 -14.33
N LEU A 46 0.34 7.96 -13.41
CA LEU A 46 1.73 7.76 -13.03
C LEU A 46 2.41 6.62 -13.82
N LEU A 47 1.64 5.90 -14.63
CA LEU A 47 2.18 4.81 -15.43
C LEU A 47 2.93 5.36 -16.65
N PRO A 48 4.02 4.69 -17.08
CA PRO A 48 4.61 3.50 -16.50
C PRO A 48 5.55 3.83 -15.31
N CYS A 49 5.37 3.18 -14.16
CA CYS A 49 6.26 3.37 -13.00
C CYS A 49 6.33 2.12 -12.11
N HIS A 50 7.28 2.08 -11.18
CA HIS A 50 7.36 1.06 -10.15
C HIS A 50 6.24 1.25 -9.13
N ILE A 51 5.36 0.26 -8.96
CA ILE A 51 4.27 0.30 -7.99
C ILE A 51 4.48 -0.76 -6.90
N LYS A 52 4.37 -0.35 -5.64
CA LYS A 52 4.25 -1.21 -4.47
C LYS A 52 2.94 -0.94 -3.75
N VAL A 53 2.19 -1.98 -3.45
CA VAL A 53 0.93 -1.87 -2.67
C VAL A 53 0.96 -2.84 -1.51
N GLY A 54 0.73 -2.30 -0.31
CA GLY A 54 0.61 -3.09 0.91
C GLY A 54 -0.69 -2.78 1.64
N ILE A 55 -1.30 -3.80 2.23
CA ILE A 55 -2.52 -3.69 3.02
C ILE A 55 -2.22 -4.07 4.47
N ARG A 56 -2.55 -3.17 5.39
CA ARG A 56 -2.40 -3.46 6.83
C ARG A 56 -3.48 -4.42 7.34
N SER A 57 -4.70 -4.27 6.85
CA SER A 57 -5.83 -5.14 7.15
C SER A 57 -6.89 -5.01 6.05
N PRO A 58 -7.62 -6.09 5.71
CA PRO A 58 -8.63 -6.05 4.66
C PRO A 58 -9.62 -4.90 4.84
N LYS A 59 -9.92 -4.19 3.75
CA LYS A 59 -10.86 -3.05 3.70
C LYS A 59 -10.50 -1.89 4.64
N SER A 60 -9.28 -1.85 5.16
CA SER A 60 -8.83 -0.83 6.12
C SER A 60 -8.02 0.26 5.43
N ILE A 61 -6.69 0.17 5.51
CA ILE A 61 -5.76 1.15 4.95
C ILE A 61 -4.89 0.45 3.91
N ILE A 62 -4.88 1.01 2.71
CA ILE A 62 -4.02 0.60 1.61
C ILE A 62 -2.88 1.61 1.56
N TYR A 63 -1.66 1.12 1.55
CA TYR A 63 -0.47 1.92 1.39
C TYR A 63 0.08 1.70 -0.01
N VAL A 64 0.44 2.79 -0.67
CA VAL A 64 0.82 2.78 -2.07
C VAL A 64 2.09 3.61 -2.25
N GLN A 65 3.07 3.02 -2.93
CA GLN A 65 4.23 3.72 -3.46
C GLN A 65 4.23 3.55 -4.97
N ALA A 66 4.25 4.65 -5.71
CA ALA A 66 4.27 4.68 -7.17
C ALA A 66 5.37 5.64 -7.63
N GLY A 67 6.50 5.09 -8.06
CA GLY A 67 7.72 5.84 -8.29
C GLY A 67 8.14 6.62 -7.03
N GLU A 68 8.19 7.95 -7.16
CA GLU A 68 8.51 8.88 -6.05
C GLU A 68 7.28 9.23 -5.21
N ARG A 69 6.07 9.00 -5.72
CA ARG A 69 4.83 9.37 -5.03
C ARG A 69 4.45 8.30 -4.00
N ARG A 70 4.09 8.75 -2.79
CA ARG A 70 3.67 7.88 -1.68
C ARG A 70 2.39 8.39 -1.08
N PHE A 71 1.38 7.54 -1.00
CA PHE A 71 0.09 7.91 -0.43
C PHE A 71 -0.55 6.69 0.24
N ARG A 72 -1.59 6.94 1.02
CA ARG A 72 -2.45 5.87 1.54
C ARG A 72 -3.89 6.17 1.20
N ILE A 73 -4.66 5.11 1.02
CA ILE A 73 -6.09 5.16 0.82
C ILE A 73 -6.73 4.60 2.09
N GLY A 74 -7.51 5.44 2.78
CA GLY A 74 -8.26 5.02 3.97
C GLY A 74 -9.54 4.23 3.65
N GLN A 75 -10.27 3.86 4.71
CA GLN A 75 -11.52 3.08 4.61
C GLN A 75 -12.59 3.76 3.75
N ARG A 76 -12.67 5.09 3.78
CA ARG A 76 -13.63 5.88 2.98
C ARG A 76 -13.12 6.25 1.59
N ALA A 77 -12.11 5.54 1.08
CA ALA A 77 -11.43 5.86 -0.17
C ALA A 77 -10.80 7.26 -0.20
N GLN A 78 -10.52 7.83 0.97
CA GLN A 78 -9.84 9.12 1.10
C GLN A 78 -8.34 8.95 0.83
N VAL A 79 -7.82 9.75 -0.09
CA VAL A 79 -6.38 9.80 -0.41
C VAL A 79 -5.69 10.68 0.63
N ILE A 80 -4.62 10.17 1.23
CA ILE A 80 -3.81 10.90 2.18
C ILE A 80 -2.37 10.91 1.66
N ASP A 81 -1.97 12.06 1.14
CA ASP A 81 -0.71 12.32 0.41
C ASP A 81 0.54 12.32 1.30
N ARG A 82 0.39 12.13 2.63
CA ARG A 82 1.50 12.13 3.61
C ARG A 82 1.61 10.84 4.39
N ALA A 83 1.48 9.71 3.72
CA ALA A 83 1.37 8.41 4.38
C ALA A 83 2.68 7.82 4.92
N TRP A 84 3.83 8.39 4.56
CA TRP A 84 5.11 7.70 4.73
C TRP A 84 6.23 8.63 5.24
N ARG A 85 6.32 8.76 6.57
CA ARG A 85 7.64 8.62 7.19
C ARG A 85 7.77 7.12 7.51
N ILE A 86 8.54 6.34 6.74
CA ILE A 86 9.29 5.25 7.38
C ILE A 86 10.14 6.02 8.39
N GLY A 87 9.66 6.13 9.63
CA GLY A 87 10.61 6.02 10.71
C GLY A 87 11.29 4.69 10.45
N LYS A 88 12.63 4.69 10.38
CA LYS A 88 13.43 3.45 10.42
C LYS A 88 12.67 2.45 11.28
N PRO A 89 12.51 1.16 10.89
CA PRO A 89 11.92 0.17 11.79
C PRO A 89 12.56 0.44 13.14
N ARG A 90 11.76 0.82 14.16
CA ARG A 90 12.29 1.24 15.47
C ARG A 90 13.36 0.20 15.75
N ALA A 91 14.64 0.61 15.73
CA ALA A 91 15.72 -0.32 15.97
C ALA A 91 15.31 -1.01 17.25
N ARG A 92 15.16 -2.33 17.19
CA ARG A 92 14.85 -3.16 18.33
C ARG A 92 15.71 -2.58 19.45
N HIS A 93 15.10 -2.03 20.51
CA HIS A 93 15.81 -1.94 21.77
C HIS A 93 16.03 -3.42 22.12
N THR A 94 17.12 -3.98 21.62
CA THR A 94 17.84 -5.03 22.31
C THR A 94 18.55 -4.30 23.44
N GLU A 95 17.78 -3.74 24.37
CA GLU A 95 18.33 -3.28 25.62
C GLU A 95 18.63 -4.57 26.38
N GLY A 96 19.92 -4.75 26.62
CA GLY A 96 20.48 -5.93 27.22
C GLY A 96 19.71 -6.33 28.47
N ARG A 97 19.57 -7.64 28.63
CA ARG A 97 19.66 -8.23 29.96
C ARG A 97 20.94 -7.71 30.60
N GLU A 98 20.83 -6.77 31.52
CA GLU A 98 21.74 -6.69 32.66
C GLU A 98 20.88 -6.66 33.90
N TRP A 99 20.98 -7.76 34.64
CA TRP A 99 20.41 -7.97 35.94
C TRP A 99 21.15 -7.08 36.93
N PHE A 100 20.42 -6.29 37.71
CA PHE A 100 20.81 -5.89 39.05
C PHE A 100 19.58 -5.98 39.96
#